data_AF-A0A7R9EW23-F1
#
_entry.id   AF-A0A7R9EW23-F1
#
_cell.length_a   1.000
_cell.length_b   1.000
_cell.length_c   1.000
_cell.angle_alpha   90.00
_cell.angle_beta   90.00
_cell.angle_gamma   90.00
#
_symmetry.space_group_name_H-M   'P 1'
#
loop_
_entity.id
_entity.type
_entity.pdbx_description
1 polymer ?
#
loop_
_entity_poly.entity_id
_entity_poly.type
_entity_poly.pdbx_seq_one_letter_code
_entity_poly.pdbx_strand_id
1 'polypeptide(L)' 'MNYRNLDWRFARSLKEPRLVCWVRALYDFNGESGTAELTITAGDILTVTRQDVGEGWWEGVNSLGQTGLFPAAYVEV' A
#
# COMPACT_ATOMS: atom_id res chain seq x y z
N MET A 1 46.66 1.42 1.68
CA MET A 1 45.27 1.22 1.25
C MET A 1 44.40 2.28 1.94
N ASN A 2 43.87 3.26 1.21
CA ASN A 2 43.03 4.33 1.75
C ASN A 2 41.56 4.06 1.41
N TYR A 3 40.76 3.65 2.40
CA TYR A 3 39.30 3.62 2.29
C TYR A 3 38.78 5.03 2.62
N ARG A 4 38.89 5.94 1.65
CA ARG A 4 38.19 7.23 1.69
C ARG A 4 36.82 7.06 1.03
N ASN A 5 35.81 7.60 1.69
CA ASN A 5 34.54 8.05 1.13
C ASN A 5 33.52 6.97 0.79
N LEU A 6 32.81 6.50 1.81
CA LEU A 6 31.39 6.18 1.64
C LEU A 6 30.59 7.44 2.01
N ASP A 7 30.24 8.19 0.98
CA ASP A 7 29.39 9.38 1.07
C ASP A 7 27.97 8.94 1.45
N TRP A 8 27.57 9.20 2.69
CA TRP A 8 26.27 8.82 3.26
C TRP A 8 25.08 9.57 2.63
N ARG A 9 25.35 10.58 1.79
CA ARG A 9 24.31 11.40 1.13
C ARG A 9 23.54 10.66 0.03
N PHE A 10 23.99 9.46 -0.34
CA PHE A 10 23.30 8.57 -1.30
C PHE A 10 22.40 7.52 -0.65
N ALA A 11 22.33 7.43 0.68
CA ALA A 11 21.25 6.72 1.35
C ALA A 11 19.94 7.55 1.27
N ARG A 12 19.58 7.97 0.05
CA ARG A 12 18.35 8.70 -0.22
C ARG A 12 17.21 7.71 -0.09
N SER A 13 16.72 7.60 1.14
CA SER A 13 15.35 7.21 1.43
C SER A 13 14.96 5.92 0.73
N LEU A 14 15.43 4.78 1.25
CA LEU A 14 14.57 3.61 1.24
C LEU A 14 13.33 4.04 2.02
N LYS A 15 12.28 4.52 1.34
CA LYS A 15 10.93 4.52 1.89
C LYS A 15 10.64 3.03 2.07
N GLU A 16 11.13 2.46 3.15
CA GLU A 16 10.56 1.22 3.66
C GLU A 16 9.06 1.47 3.65
N PRO A 17 8.26 0.69 2.91
CA PRO A 17 6.82 0.80 3.04
C PRO A 17 6.59 0.53 4.52
N ARG A 18 6.27 1.58 5.27
CA ARG A 18 5.84 1.42 6.65
C ARG A 18 4.51 0.73 6.50
N LEU A 19 4.51 -0.60 6.44
CA LEU A 19 3.30 -1.39 6.34
C LEU A 19 2.46 -0.96 7.52
N VAL A 20 1.39 -0.24 7.22
CA VAL A 20 0.72 0.60 8.21
C VAL A 20 -0.11 -0.30 9.12
N CYS A 21 -0.71 -1.33 8.55
CA CYS A 21 -1.45 -2.39 9.23
C CYS A 21 -1.93 -3.44 8.22
N TRP A 22 -2.43 -4.57 8.74
CA TRP A 22 -3.36 -5.43 8.00
C TRP A 22 -4.79 -4.96 8.24
N VAL A 23 -5.62 -5.07 7.21
CA VAL A 23 -7.04 -4.73 7.27
C VAL A 23 -7.85 -5.82 6.59
N ARG A 24 -9.10 -5.98 7.02
CA ARG A 24 -10.07 -6.89 6.42
C ARG A 24 -11.07 -6.10 5.59
N ALA A 25 -11.29 -6.50 4.35
CA ALA A 25 -12.35 -5.96 3.52
C ALA A 25 -13.72 -6.35 4.09
N LEU A 26 -14.60 -5.37 4.26
CA LEU A 26 -15.98 -5.55 4.72
C LEU A 26 -16.94 -5.75 3.55
N TYR A 27 -16.62 -5.17 2.40
CA TYR A 27 -17.45 -5.18 1.20
C TYR A 27 -16.61 -5.41 -0.04
N ASP A 28 -17.27 -5.90 -1.10
CA ASP A 28 -16.67 -6.01 -2.42
C ASP A 28 -16.48 -4.61 -3.01
N PHE A 29 -15.33 -4.37 -3.62
CA PHE A 29 -15.06 -3.20 -4.44
C PHE A 29 -14.36 -3.64 -5.72
N ASN A 30 -14.97 -3.35 -6.86
CA ASN A 30 -14.45 -3.71 -8.16
C ASN A 30 -13.74 -2.51 -8.78
N GLY A 31 -12.40 -2.50 -8.69
CA GLY A 31 -11.59 -1.49 -9.35
C GLY A 31 -11.72 -1.56 -10.87
N GLU A 32 -11.64 -0.41 -11.52
CA GLU A 32 -11.70 -0.32 -12.97
C GLU A 32 -10.37 -0.78 -13.59
N SER A 33 -10.48 -1.69 -14.57
CA SER A 33 -9.30 -2.25 -15.24
C SER A 33 -8.51 -1.16 -15.98
N GLY A 34 -7.21 -1.06 -15.69
CA GLY A 34 -6.33 -0.04 -16.27
C GLY A 34 -6.22 1.25 -15.46
N THR A 35 -6.91 1.34 -14.32
CA THR A 35 -6.72 2.42 -13.34
C THR A 35 -5.79 1.99 -12.20
N ALA A 36 -5.58 2.89 -11.23
CA ALA A 36 -4.83 2.59 -10.01
C ALA A 36 -5.69 1.88 -8.95
N GLU A 37 -6.95 1.55 -9.25
CA GLU A 37 -7.89 0.93 -8.30
C GLU A 37 -7.62 -0.57 -8.12
N LEU A 38 -7.73 -1.03 -6.88
CA LEU A 38 -7.54 -2.43 -6.49
C LEU A 38 -8.90 -3.08 -6.30
N THR A 39 -9.14 -4.18 -7.01
CA THR A 39 -10.30 -5.04 -6.74
C THR A 39 -10.09 -5.80 -5.42
N ILE A 40 -11.06 -5.69 -4.52
CA ILE A 40 -11.08 -6.36 -3.21
C ILE A 40 -12.43 -7.06 -3.02
N THR A 41 -12.41 -8.22 -2.37
CA THR A 41 -13.62 -8.99 -2.04
C THR A 41 -13.83 -8.96 -0.53
N ALA A 42 -15.08 -8.94 -0.08
CA ALA A 42 -15.42 -9.01 1.34
C ALA A 42 -14.76 -10.25 1.99
N GLY A 43 -14.02 -10.01 3.07
CA GLY A 43 -13.22 -11.02 3.76
C GLY A 43 -11.74 -11.04 3.38
N ASP A 44 -11.32 -10.34 2.31
CA ASP A 44 -9.91 -10.24 1.93
C ASP A 44 -9.07 -9.55 3.01
N ILE A 45 -7.85 -10.07 3.21
CA ILE A 45 -6.84 -9.42 4.04
C ILE A 45 -5.91 -8.62 3.14
N LEU A 46 -5.85 -7.31 3.38
CA LEU A 46 -5.02 -6.37 2.64
C LEU A 46 -3.90 -5.85 3.53
N THR A 47 -2.73 -5.64 2.95
CA THR A 47 -1.64 -4.93 3.62
C THR A 47 -1.65 -3.48 3.19
N VAL A 48 -1.92 -2.57 4.12
CA VAL A 48 -1.96 -1.13 3.84
C VAL A 48 -0.54 -0.60 3.68
N THR A 49 -0.24 -0.01 2.53
CA THR A 49 1.05 0.62 2.24
C THR A 49 1.01 2.12 2.45
N ARG A 50 -0.14 2.76 2.18
CA ARG A 50 -0.34 4.21 2.35
C ARG A 50 -1.78 4.55 2.75
N GLN A 51 -1.93 5.43 3.75
CA GLN A 51 -3.24 5.96 4.17
C GLN A 51 -3.44 7.43 3.78
N ASP A 52 -2.37 8.09 3.34
CA ASP A 52 -2.28 9.51 2.98
C ASP A 52 -2.58 9.82 1.50
N VAL A 53 -3.29 8.93 0.79
CA VAL A 53 -3.58 9.14 -0.65
C VAL A 53 -4.56 10.29 -0.87
N GLY A 54 -5.49 10.49 0.07
CA GLY A 54 -6.49 11.56 0.04
C GLY A 54 -7.92 11.03 -0.15
N GLU A 55 -8.91 11.87 0.17
CA GLU A 55 -10.33 11.66 -0.17
C GLU A 55 -10.94 10.33 0.32
N GLY A 56 -10.41 9.75 1.40
CA GLY A 56 -10.90 8.49 1.95
C GLY A 56 -10.38 7.23 1.23
N TRP A 57 -9.33 7.35 0.41
CA TRP A 57 -8.68 6.25 -0.27
C TRP A 57 -7.39 5.84 0.41
N TRP A 58 -7.16 4.53 0.49
CA TRP A 58 -5.90 3.93 0.92
C TRP A 58 -5.28 3.13 -0.21
N GLU A 59 -3.96 3.00 -0.19
CA GLU A 59 -3.20 2.11 -1.04
C GLU A 59 -2.79 0.88 -0.25
N GLY A 60 -2.86 -0.29 -0.88
CA GLY A 60 -2.37 -1.51 -0.28
C GLY A 60 -2.22 -2.64 -1.28
N VAL A 61 -1.88 -3.80 -0.73
CA VAL A 61 -1.58 -5.02 -1.46
C VAL A 61 -2.53 -6.12 -1.03
N ASN A 62 -3.18 -6.78 -2.00
CA ASN A 62 -4.04 -7.94 -1.72
C ASN A 62 -3.23 -9.25 -1.64
N SER A 63 -3.90 -10.35 -1.30
CA SER A 63 -3.30 -11.69 -1.22
C SER A 63 -2.72 -12.19 -2.55
N LEU A 64 -3.14 -11.62 -3.68
CA LEU A 64 -2.62 -11.92 -5.02
C LEU A 64 -1.35 -11.11 -5.36
N GLY A 65 -0.88 -10.25 -4.45
CA GLY A 65 0.27 -9.37 -4.67
C GLY A 65 -0.05 -8.15 -5.55
N GLN A 66 -1.32 -7.90 -5.87
CA GLN A 66 -1.74 -6.73 -6.63
C GLN A 66 -1.77 -5.51 -5.72
N THR A 67 -1.22 -4.40 -6.20
CA THR A 67 -1.19 -3.12 -5.49
C THR A 67 -2.16 -2.15 -6.14
N GLY A 68 -2.90 -1.40 -5.32
CA GLY A 68 -3.74 -0.32 -5.82
C GLY A 68 -4.55 0.36 -4.71
N LEU A 69 -5.46 1.21 -5.14
CA LEU A 69 -6.30 2.04 -4.31
C LEU A 69 -7.63 1.37 -3.98
N PHE A 70 -8.04 1.46 -2.73
CA PHE A 70 -9.36 1.02 -2.29
C PHE A 70 -9.94 2.01 -1.27
N PRO A 71 -11.27 2.07 -1.11
CA PRO A 71 -11.89 2.96 -0.14
C PRO A 71 -11.57 2.53 1.29
N ALA A 72 -11.07 3.45 2.12
CA ALA A 72 -10.80 3.20 3.53
C ALA A 72 -12.08 2.81 4.31
N ALA A 73 -13.24 3.30 3.87
CA ALA A 73 -14.54 2.97 4.46
C ALA A 73 -14.98 1.51 4.21
N TYR A 74 -14.32 0.80 3.30
CA TYR A 74 -14.66 -0.57 2.91
C TYR A 74 -13.84 -1.60 3.65
N VAL A 75 -12.98 -1.17 4.57
CA VAL A 75 -12.09 -2.05 5.33
C VAL A 75 -12.18 -1.75 6.83
N GLU A 76 -11.83 -2.74 7.64
CA GLU A 76 -11.63 -2.60 9.08
C GLU A 76 -10.23 -3.06 9.48
N VAL A 77 -9.69 -2.51 10.57
CA VAL A 77 -8.41 -2.91 11.16
C VAL A 77 -8.61 -4.09 12.11
#